data_AF-A0A2A2Y2T5-F1
#
_entry.id   AF-A0A2A2Y2T5-F1
#
_cell.length_a   1.000
_cell.length_b   1.000
_cell.length_c   1.000
_cell.angle_alpha   90.00
_cell.angle_beta   90.00
_cell.angle_gamma   90.00
#
_symmetry.space_group_name_H-M   'P 1'
#
loop_
_entity.id
_entity.type
_entity.pdbx_description
1 polymer ?
#
loop_
_entity_poly.entity_id
_entity_poly.type
_entity_poly.pdbx_seq_one_letter_code
_entity_poly.pdbx_strand_id
1 'polypeptide(L)'
;MTPVCLASADAYQASGFLRKSRAPFSAADAQAAQARESSRARRIGLAIYVGVSSRVKDESKGGSWLVKGGGDLHDLSVPASLRFILASASPRRTELLREAGLPHSVEVAAVTEHEDPSTDPRVMVLHNARLKALAVARKFPAALVLGADTTVALGDSALNKPADLAESRAMLRRLSGREHTVHTGVCLVCLERGLQEAADITAWVRFKALSEDDISRYQALVNTLDKAGAYGIQEGREIIIEDYQRPISTIMGLPVEYVTQRLEALGLREVLQA
;
A
#
# COMPACT_ATOMS: atom_id res chain seq x y z
N MET A 1 57.81 40.30 20.36
CA MET A 1 57.38 40.62 21.73
C MET A 1 55.98 40.07 21.90
N THR A 2 55.85 39.03 22.73
CA THR A 2 54.63 38.45 23.35
C THR A 2 53.24 38.75 22.75
N PRO A 3 52.46 37.71 22.42
CA PRO A 3 51.04 37.63 22.72
C PRO A 3 50.81 36.73 23.96
N VAL A 4 49.91 37.17 24.84
CA VAL A 4 49.60 36.51 26.12
C VAL A 4 48.47 35.48 25.94
N CYS A 5 48.82 34.25 26.31
CA CYS A 5 48.09 33.14 26.94
C CYS A 5 46.67 32.74 26.51
N LEU A 6 46.65 31.54 25.91
CA LEU A 6 45.69 30.45 26.11
C LEU A 6 45.51 30.09 27.60
N ALA A 7 44.27 29.80 27.99
CA ALA A 7 43.90 29.01 29.19
C ALA A 7 43.05 27.83 28.68
N SER A 8 43.65 26.64 28.54
CA SER A 8 43.63 25.53 29.51
C SER A 8 42.30 24.77 29.55
N ALA A 9 42.36 23.56 29.02
CA ALA A 9 41.42 22.48 29.25
C ALA A 9 41.38 22.10 30.74
N ASP A 10 40.19 21.76 31.26
CA ASP A 10 40.02 20.50 31.98
C ASP A 10 38.54 20.14 32.23
N ALA A 11 38.28 18.85 32.00
CA ALA A 11 37.33 17.96 32.65
C ALA A 11 35.84 18.36 32.80
N TYR A 12 35.01 17.78 31.92
CA TYR A 12 33.68 17.31 32.34
C TYR A 12 33.54 15.83 32.01
N GLN A 13 33.40 15.03 33.07
CA GLN A 13 33.30 13.59 33.03
C GLN A 13 32.06 13.13 32.26
N ALA A 14 32.27 12.32 31.24
CA ALA A 14 31.22 11.52 30.62
C ALA A 14 30.90 10.31 31.53
N SER A 15 29.84 10.44 32.34
CA SER A 15 29.23 9.28 32.98
C SER A 15 28.39 8.53 31.95
N GLY A 16 28.80 7.29 31.69
CA GLY A 16 28.23 6.43 30.67
C GLY A 16 26.76 6.10 30.92
N PHE A 17 25.94 6.32 29.90
CA PHE A 17 24.70 5.58 29.70
C PHE A 17 24.86 4.73 28.44
N LEU A 18 25.53 3.58 28.61
CA LEU A 18 25.49 2.48 27.64
C LEU A 18 24.03 2.03 27.53
N ARG A 19 23.26 2.65 26.63
CA ARG A 19 22.00 2.08 26.16
C ARG A 19 22.36 0.75 25.51
N LYS A 20 22.00 -0.35 26.17
CA LYS A 20 21.96 -1.68 25.57
C LYS A 20 21.12 -1.56 24.29
N SER A 21 21.76 -1.55 23.13
CA SER A 21 21.06 -1.85 21.89
C SER A 21 20.47 -3.24 22.06
N ARG A 22 19.14 -3.35 22.09
CA ARG A 22 18.51 -4.65 21.91
C ARG A 22 18.81 -5.09 20.48
N ALA A 23 19.13 -6.38 20.33
CA ALA A 23 19.41 -6.99 19.04
C ALA A 23 18.25 -6.72 18.06
N PRO A 24 18.53 -6.64 16.74
CA PRO A 24 17.49 -6.56 15.73
C PRO A 24 16.48 -7.71 15.88
N PHE A 25 15.25 -7.46 15.43
CA PHE A 25 14.10 -8.38 15.49
C PHE A 25 14.54 -9.82 15.19
N SER A 26 14.46 -10.70 16.19
CA SER A 26 15.04 -12.03 16.08
C SER A 26 14.19 -12.89 15.15
N ALA A 27 14.80 -13.90 14.51
CA ALA A 27 14.07 -14.87 13.70
C ALA A 27 12.93 -15.56 14.50
N ALA A 28 13.04 -15.62 15.82
CA ALA A 28 11.99 -16.14 16.71
C ALA A 28 10.78 -15.21 16.82
N ASP A 29 10.99 -13.90 16.81
CA ASP A 29 9.90 -12.91 16.83
C ASP A 29 9.14 -12.90 15.48
N ALA A 30 9.85 -13.10 14.36
CA ALA A 30 9.26 -13.26 13.03
C ALA A 30 8.45 -14.56 12.91
N GLN A 31 8.97 -15.66 13.46
CA GLN A 31 8.24 -16.93 13.53
C GLN A 31 7.00 -16.83 14.43
N ALA A 32 7.07 -16.09 15.54
CA ALA A 32 5.92 -15.87 16.41
C ALA A 32 4.82 -15.03 15.74
N ALA A 33 5.18 -14.01 14.96
CA ALA A 33 4.24 -13.23 14.15
C ALA A 33 3.58 -14.08 13.05
N GLN A 34 4.37 -14.90 12.36
CA GLN A 34 3.90 -15.79 11.29
C GLN A 34 3.05 -16.97 11.80
N ALA A 35 3.33 -17.46 13.02
CA ALA A 35 2.52 -18.47 13.69
C ALA A 35 1.16 -17.91 14.15
N ARG A 36 1.12 -16.64 14.59
CA ARG A 36 -0.13 -15.92 14.90
C ARG A 36 -0.98 -15.69 13.65
N GLU A 37 -0.34 -15.38 12.52
CA GLU A 37 -0.97 -15.23 11.20
C GLU A 37 -1.59 -16.55 10.71
N SER A 38 -0.85 -17.66 10.81
CA SER A 38 -1.28 -19.00 10.38
C SER A 38 -2.42 -19.57 11.24
N SER A 39 -2.42 -19.27 12.53
CA SER A 39 -3.45 -19.74 13.47
C SER A 39 -4.74 -18.93 13.38
N ARG A 40 -4.66 -17.64 12.99
CA ARG A 40 -5.83 -16.76 12.79
C ARG A 40 -6.44 -16.97 11.40
N ALA A 41 -5.65 -17.15 10.34
CA ALA A 41 -6.13 -17.47 8.98
C ALA A 41 -6.89 -18.81 8.88
N ARG A 42 -6.65 -19.77 9.80
CA ARG A 42 -7.44 -21.00 9.91
C ARG A 42 -8.79 -20.81 10.59
N ARG A 43 -8.99 -19.68 11.29
CA ARG A 43 -10.19 -19.37 12.08
C ARG A 43 -11.16 -18.43 11.37
N ILE A 44 -10.64 -17.60 10.47
CA ILE A 44 -11.39 -16.73 9.54
C ILE A 44 -11.06 -17.23 8.13
N GLY A 45 -11.99 -17.95 7.51
CA GLY A 45 -11.81 -18.54 6.17
C GLY A 45 -11.52 -17.48 5.11
N LEU A 46 -10.24 -17.13 4.94
CA LEU A 46 -9.75 -16.22 3.91
C LEU A 46 -9.75 -16.97 2.58
N ALA A 47 -10.90 -16.96 1.91
CA ALA A 47 -11.04 -17.48 0.56
C ALA A 47 -10.37 -16.52 -0.43
N ILE A 48 -9.36 -17.01 -1.16
CA ILE A 48 -8.94 -16.43 -2.42
C ILE A 48 -10.15 -16.56 -3.36
N TYR A 49 -10.88 -15.48 -3.60
CA TYR A 49 -12.02 -15.50 -4.53
C TYR A 49 -11.49 -15.32 -5.95
N VAL A 50 -11.14 -16.42 -6.61
CA VAL A 50 -10.85 -16.44 -8.06
C VAL A 50 -12.19 -16.62 -8.78
N GLY A 51 -12.81 -15.52 -9.19
CA GLY A 51 -13.98 -15.56 -10.06
C GLY A 51 -13.57 -15.66 -11.52
N VAL A 52 -13.25 -16.87 -12.02
CA VAL A 52 -13.26 -17.08 -13.48
C VAL A 52 -14.69 -17.41 -13.87
N SER A 53 -15.40 -16.46 -14.48
CA SER A 53 -16.69 -16.73 -15.11
C SER A 53 -16.44 -17.45 -16.43
N SER A 54 -16.50 -18.78 -16.42
CA SER A 54 -16.51 -19.60 -17.62
C SER A 54 -17.87 -19.44 -18.31
N ARG A 55 -17.87 -18.72 -19.45
CA ARG A 55 -19.03 -18.57 -20.32
C ARG A 55 -19.35 -19.94 -20.95
N VAL A 56 -20.51 -20.50 -20.58
CA VAL A 56 -21.08 -21.71 -21.19
C VAL A 56 -21.44 -21.39 -22.65
N LYS A 57 -20.87 -22.16 -23.59
CA LYS A 57 -21.35 -22.24 -24.97
C LYS A 57 -22.50 -23.24 -25.01
N ASP A 58 -23.66 -22.79 -25.46
CA ASP A 58 -24.69 -23.69 -25.99
C ASP A 58 -24.59 -23.66 -27.51
N GLU A 59 -24.28 -24.81 -28.08
CA GLU A 59 -24.26 -25.09 -29.50
C GLU A 59 -25.64 -25.58 -29.92
N SER A 60 -26.36 -24.80 -30.72
CA SER A 60 -27.28 -25.35 -31.71
C SER A 60 -27.86 -24.26 -32.61
N LYS A 61 -27.34 -24.17 -33.84
CA LYS A 61 -28.13 -24.34 -35.08
C LYS A 61 -27.26 -24.06 -36.30
N GLY A 62 -27.35 -24.97 -37.25
CA GLY A 62 -26.58 -25.00 -38.48
C GLY A 62 -26.90 -23.85 -39.43
N GLY A 63 -25.90 -23.54 -40.25
CA GLY A 63 -25.98 -22.57 -41.32
C GLY A 63 -24.75 -22.70 -42.20
N SER A 64 -24.83 -23.62 -43.17
CA SER A 64 -23.87 -23.77 -44.27
C SER A 64 -23.79 -22.48 -45.08
N TRP A 65 -22.60 -21.89 -45.19
CA TRP A 65 -22.27 -20.93 -46.24
C TRP A 65 -20.88 -21.23 -46.80
N LEU A 66 -20.85 -21.66 -48.07
CA LEU A 66 -19.68 -21.72 -48.91
C LEU A 66 -19.24 -20.27 -49.24
N VAL A 67 -17.98 -19.94 -48.99
CA VAL A 67 -17.32 -18.79 -49.63
C VAL A 67 -15.98 -19.27 -50.21
N LYS A 68 -15.90 -19.21 -51.55
CA LYS A 68 -14.66 -19.31 -52.33
C LYS A 68 -13.94 -17.96 -52.28
N GLY A 69 -12.61 -17.99 -52.28
CA GLY A 69 -11.78 -16.89 -52.82
C GLY A 69 -10.64 -16.49 -51.90
N GLY A 70 -9.41 -16.69 -52.39
CA GLY A 70 -8.19 -16.24 -51.73
C GLY A 70 -7.99 -14.73 -51.76
N GLY A 71 -7.12 -14.27 -50.87
CA GLY A 71 -6.64 -12.91 -50.76
C GLY A 71 -5.85 -12.77 -49.47
N ASP A 72 -4.51 -12.85 -49.57
CA ASP A 72 -3.61 -12.22 -48.61
C ASP A 72 -4.03 -10.76 -48.46
N LEU A 73 -4.22 -10.25 -47.25
CA LEU A 73 -4.01 -8.83 -46.93
C LEU A 73 -3.93 -8.67 -45.39
N HIS A 74 -2.79 -8.15 -44.96
CA HIS A 74 -2.46 -7.64 -43.64
C HIS A 74 -3.64 -7.03 -42.87
N ASP A 75 -4.05 -7.66 -41.76
CA ASP A 75 -4.60 -6.95 -40.60
C ASP A 75 -4.44 -7.82 -39.34
N LEU A 76 -3.22 -7.86 -38.80
CA LEU A 76 -3.03 -8.25 -37.40
C LEU A 76 -2.99 -6.95 -36.63
N SER A 77 -4.19 -6.46 -36.31
CA SER A 77 -4.40 -5.33 -35.41
C SER A 77 -3.47 -5.47 -34.21
N VAL A 78 -2.54 -4.53 -34.06
CA VAL A 78 -1.81 -4.33 -32.81
C VAL A 78 -2.87 -4.33 -31.71
N PRO A 79 -2.78 -5.18 -30.67
CA PRO A 79 -3.77 -5.13 -29.60
C PRO A 79 -3.81 -3.70 -29.10
N ALA A 80 -4.99 -3.09 -29.07
CA ALA A 80 -5.18 -1.75 -28.56
C ALA A 80 -4.45 -1.66 -27.21
N SER A 81 -3.53 -0.70 -27.09
CA SER A 81 -2.67 -0.57 -25.92
C SER A 81 -3.53 -0.63 -24.65
N LEU A 82 -3.24 -1.60 -23.79
CA LEU A 82 -4.01 -1.79 -22.57
C LEU A 82 -3.74 -0.59 -21.66
N ARG A 83 -4.72 0.29 -21.53
CA ARG A 83 -4.56 1.47 -20.68
C ARG A 83 -4.53 1.04 -19.22
N PHE A 84 -3.49 1.43 -18.48
CA PHE A 84 -3.41 1.23 -17.03
C PHE A 84 -3.84 2.50 -16.29
N ILE A 85 -4.79 2.37 -15.37
CA ILE A 85 -5.38 3.49 -14.65
C ILE A 85 -5.23 3.27 -13.15
N LEU A 86 -4.64 4.25 -12.46
CA LEU A 86 -4.65 4.32 -11.01
C LEU A 86 -5.91 5.06 -10.54
N ALA A 87 -6.78 4.35 -9.82
CA ALA A 87 -8.02 4.86 -9.24
C ALA A 87 -7.78 5.56 -7.88
N SER A 88 -6.89 6.55 -7.82
CA SER A 88 -6.47 7.19 -6.57
C SER A 88 -5.98 8.62 -6.76
N ALA A 89 -6.36 9.52 -5.86
CA ALA A 89 -5.85 10.89 -5.80
C ALA A 89 -4.48 11.02 -5.09
N SER A 90 -3.96 9.95 -4.48
CA SER A 90 -2.72 9.99 -3.70
C SER A 90 -1.48 10.17 -4.58
N PRO A 91 -0.71 11.26 -4.45
CA PRO A 91 0.53 11.47 -5.21
C PRO A 91 1.59 10.39 -4.93
N ARG A 92 1.63 9.89 -3.69
CA ARG A 92 2.55 8.83 -3.25
C ARG A 92 2.38 7.54 -4.06
N ARG A 93 1.13 7.18 -4.40
CA ARG A 93 0.85 5.97 -5.18
C ARG A 93 1.27 6.12 -6.64
N THR A 94 1.09 7.31 -7.21
CA THR A 94 1.60 7.65 -8.56
C THR A 94 3.12 7.57 -8.59
N GLU A 95 3.80 8.12 -7.59
CA GLU A 95 5.27 8.05 -7.46
C GLU A 95 5.75 6.60 -7.41
N LEU A 96 5.17 5.76 -6.55
CA LEU A 96 5.51 4.33 -6.44
C LEU A 96 5.36 3.58 -7.76
N LEU A 97 4.27 3.80 -8.50
CA LEU A 97 4.07 3.17 -9.81
C LEU A 97 5.09 3.68 -10.85
N ARG A 98 5.42 4.97 -10.82
CA ARG A 98 6.41 5.57 -11.71
C ARG A 98 7.80 4.97 -11.46
N GLU A 99 8.20 4.84 -10.20
CA GLU A 99 9.47 4.22 -9.81
C GLU A 99 9.56 2.74 -10.23
N ALA A 100 8.44 2.03 -10.22
CA ALA A 100 8.36 0.66 -10.72
C ALA A 100 8.33 0.55 -12.25
N GLY A 101 8.37 1.67 -12.97
CA GLY A 101 8.34 1.69 -14.44
C GLY A 101 6.99 1.22 -15.00
N LEU A 102 5.88 1.55 -14.33
CA LEU A 102 4.52 1.23 -14.75
C LEU A 102 3.82 2.50 -15.26
N PRO A 103 3.77 2.72 -16.59
CA PRO A 103 3.04 3.84 -17.18
C PRO A 103 1.56 3.75 -16.82
N HIS A 104 0.98 4.85 -16.34
CA HIS A 104 -0.42 4.87 -15.94
C HIS A 104 -1.01 6.27 -16.09
N SER A 105 -2.33 6.33 -16.28
CA SER A 105 -3.11 7.54 -16.07
C SER A 105 -3.75 7.51 -14.68
N VAL A 106 -4.16 8.67 -14.17
CA VAL A 106 -4.85 8.78 -12.87
C VAL A 106 -6.30 9.15 -13.12
N GLU A 107 -7.22 8.44 -12.47
CA GLU A 107 -8.66 8.75 -12.48
C GLU A 107 -9.21 8.65 -11.06
N VAL A 108 -9.67 9.77 -10.49
CA VAL A 108 -10.16 9.75 -9.11
C VAL A 108 -11.58 9.19 -9.06
N ALA A 109 -11.77 8.16 -8.24
CA ALA A 109 -13.08 7.59 -7.97
C ALA A 109 -13.88 8.54 -7.06
N ALA A 110 -15.05 8.99 -7.50
CA ALA A 110 -16.01 9.69 -6.66
C ALA A 110 -16.81 8.67 -5.83
N VAL A 111 -16.20 8.15 -4.77
CA VAL A 111 -16.80 7.15 -3.87
C VAL A 111 -16.72 7.62 -2.43
N THR A 112 -17.73 7.27 -1.64
CA THR A 112 -17.69 7.42 -0.18
C THR A 112 -16.95 6.23 0.41
N GLU A 113 -15.89 6.49 1.16
CA GLU A 113 -15.07 5.46 1.79
C GLU A 113 -15.76 4.94 3.07
N HIS A 114 -15.53 3.67 3.38
CA HIS A 114 -15.90 3.09 4.66
C HIS A 114 -14.82 3.44 5.69
N GLU A 115 -15.19 4.16 6.75
CA GLU A 115 -14.26 4.70 7.74
C GLU A 115 -14.61 4.28 9.19
N ASP A 116 -15.52 3.33 9.37
CA ASP A 116 -15.90 2.83 10.71
C ASP A 116 -14.69 2.20 11.42
N PRO A 117 -14.18 2.80 12.52
CA PRO A 117 -12.99 2.31 13.21
C PRO A 117 -13.15 0.94 13.87
N SER A 118 -14.39 0.44 14.00
CA SER A 118 -14.71 -0.88 14.57
C SER A 118 -14.68 -2.01 13.53
N THR A 119 -14.63 -1.66 12.23
CA THR A 119 -14.49 -2.64 11.17
C THR A 119 -13.06 -3.18 11.15
N ASP A 120 -12.90 -4.49 10.94
CA ASP A 120 -11.59 -5.09 10.75
C ASP A 120 -10.81 -4.29 9.69
N PRO A 121 -9.65 -3.71 10.04
CA PRO A 121 -8.88 -2.85 9.15
C PRO A 121 -8.58 -3.49 7.78
N ARG A 122 -8.39 -4.82 7.74
CA ARG A 122 -8.13 -5.57 6.52
C ARG A 122 -9.36 -5.60 5.60
N VAL A 123 -10.53 -5.81 6.20
CA VAL A 123 -11.81 -5.80 5.47
C VAL A 123 -12.10 -4.40 4.94
N MET A 124 -11.86 -3.37 5.75
CA MET A 124 -12.06 -1.96 5.38
C MET A 124 -11.24 -1.58 4.16
N VAL A 125 -9.92 -1.80 4.18
CA VAL A 125 -9.05 -1.40 3.06
C VAL A 125 -9.34 -2.20 1.79
N LEU A 126 -9.67 -3.49 1.92
CA LEU A 126 -10.02 -4.32 0.77
C LEU A 126 -11.34 -3.87 0.14
N HIS A 127 -12.33 -3.50 0.97
CA HIS A 127 -13.60 -2.95 0.52
C HIS A 127 -13.40 -1.64 -0.23
N ASN A 128 -12.70 -0.68 0.37
CA ASN A 128 -12.44 0.63 -0.22
C ASN A 128 -11.62 0.53 -1.52
N ALA A 129 -10.60 -0.34 -1.57
CA ALA A 129 -9.83 -0.57 -2.79
C ALA A 129 -10.71 -1.10 -3.94
N ARG A 130 -11.63 -2.04 -3.65
CA ARG A 130 -12.60 -2.57 -4.61
C ARG A 130 -13.59 -1.50 -5.07
N LEU A 131 -14.15 -0.72 -4.15
CA LEU A 131 -15.07 0.37 -4.47
C LEU A 131 -14.43 1.35 -5.45
N LYS A 132 -13.21 1.81 -5.15
CA LYS A 132 -12.44 2.75 -5.98
C LYS A 132 -12.18 2.17 -7.38
N ALA A 133 -11.66 0.93 -7.46
CA ALA A 133 -11.37 0.28 -8.74
C ALA A 133 -12.62 0.09 -9.60
N LEU A 134 -13.71 -0.44 -9.03
CA LEU A 134 -14.94 -0.71 -9.77
C LEU A 134 -15.62 0.56 -10.28
N ALA A 135 -15.60 1.65 -9.50
CA ALA A 135 -16.17 2.93 -9.92
C ALA A 135 -15.50 3.48 -11.18
N VAL A 136 -14.17 3.36 -11.28
CA VAL A 136 -13.41 3.79 -12.46
C VAL A 136 -13.53 2.76 -13.60
N ALA A 137 -13.50 1.46 -13.31
CA ALA A 137 -13.61 0.41 -14.32
C ALA A 137 -14.95 0.45 -15.08
N ARG A 138 -16.05 0.86 -14.45
CA ARG A 138 -17.34 1.07 -15.13
C ARG A 138 -17.29 2.16 -16.20
N LYS A 139 -16.42 3.17 -16.04
CA LYS A 139 -16.21 4.23 -17.03
C LYS A 139 -15.26 3.81 -18.14
N PHE A 140 -14.36 2.87 -17.85
CA PHE A 140 -13.31 2.40 -18.76
C PHE A 140 -13.25 0.86 -18.76
N PRO A 141 -14.25 0.18 -19.35
CA PRO A 141 -14.40 -1.27 -19.22
C PRO A 141 -13.25 -2.09 -19.85
N ALA A 142 -12.60 -1.54 -20.88
CA ALA A 142 -11.43 -2.12 -21.55
C ALA A 142 -10.10 -1.89 -20.79
N ALA A 143 -10.05 -0.92 -19.87
CA ALA A 143 -8.81 -0.56 -19.17
C ALA A 143 -8.52 -1.51 -18.01
N LEU A 144 -7.23 -1.61 -17.65
CA LEU A 144 -6.82 -2.20 -16.39
C LEU A 144 -6.83 -1.12 -15.31
N VAL A 145 -7.65 -1.29 -14.29
CA VAL A 145 -7.82 -0.31 -13.22
C VAL A 145 -7.26 -0.87 -11.92
N LEU A 146 -6.39 -0.09 -11.26
CA LEU A 146 -5.85 -0.36 -9.94
C LEU A 146 -6.48 0.56 -8.90
N GLY A 147 -7.29 0.01 -8.01
CA GLY A 147 -7.72 0.68 -6.78
C GLY A 147 -6.81 0.30 -5.61
N ALA A 148 -6.59 1.24 -4.69
CA ALA A 148 -5.84 0.99 -3.47
C ALA A 148 -6.39 1.80 -2.29
N ASP A 149 -6.31 1.23 -1.11
CA ASP A 149 -6.67 1.87 0.15
C ASP A 149 -5.71 1.48 1.27
N THR A 150 -5.48 2.37 2.23
CA THR A 150 -4.46 2.16 3.27
C THR A 150 -4.92 2.73 4.59
N THR A 151 -4.76 1.94 5.65
CA THR A 151 -5.02 2.39 7.03
C THR A 151 -3.93 1.93 7.98
N VAL A 152 -3.75 2.70 9.05
CA VAL A 152 -2.91 2.34 10.19
C VAL A 152 -3.82 1.75 11.26
N ALA A 153 -3.42 0.67 11.93
CA ALA A 153 -4.20 0.07 13.00
C ALA A 153 -3.33 -0.21 14.23
N LEU A 154 -3.86 0.08 15.41
CA LEU A 154 -3.25 -0.28 16.69
C LEU A 154 -4.13 -1.36 17.35
N GLY A 155 -3.67 -2.61 17.29
CA GLY A 155 -4.52 -3.76 17.61
C GLY A 155 -5.56 -3.96 16.51
N ASP A 156 -6.83 -4.16 16.89
CA ASP A 156 -7.93 -4.35 15.92
C ASP A 156 -8.65 -3.02 15.57
N SER A 157 -8.13 -1.86 16.00
CA SER A 157 -8.76 -0.56 15.77
C SER A 157 -7.99 0.27 14.74
N ALA A 158 -8.70 0.70 13.69
CA ALA A 158 -8.15 1.59 12.67
C ALA A 158 -7.95 3.01 13.24
N LEU A 159 -6.85 3.64 12.86
CA LEU A 159 -6.54 5.03 13.12
C LEU A 159 -6.77 5.82 11.84
N ASN A 160 -7.88 6.55 11.80
CA ASN A 160 -8.23 7.41 10.67
C ASN A 160 -7.28 8.62 10.59
N LYS A 161 -7.57 9.52 9.64
CA LYS A 161 -6.90 10.82 9.58
C LYS A 161 -7.33 11.66 10.80
N PRO A 162 -6.40 12.34 11.47
CA PRO A 162 -6.76 13.22 12.57
C PRO A 162 -7.53 14.44 12.06
N ALA A 163 -8.55 14.88 12.79
CA ALA A 163 -9.34 16.07 12.49
C ALA A 163 -8.55 17.37 12.70
N ASP A 164 -7.59 17.36 13.63
CA ASP A 164 -6.75 18.52 13.95
C ASP A 164 -5.36 18.12 14.48
N LEU A 165 -4.51 19.13 14.72
CA LEU A 165 -3.14 18.92 15.20
C LEU A 165 -3.08 18.36 16.63
N ALA A 166 -4.10 18.59 17.45
CA ALA A 166 -4.15 18.05 18.80
C ALA A 166 -4.47 16.55 18.77
N GLU A 167 -5.39 16.13 17.92
CA GLU A 167 -5.69 14.72 17.67
C GLU A 167 -4.48 14.02 17.02
N SER A 168 -3.82 14.67 16.04
CA SER A 168 -2.56 14.19 15.46
C SER A 168 -1.51 13.90 16.55
N ARG A 169 -1.34 14.83 17.49
CA ARG A 169 -0.41 14.65 18.63
C ARG A 169 -0.83 13.49 19.53
N ALA A 170 -2.13 13.34 19.81
CA ALA A 170 -2.65 12.24 20.59
C ALA A 170 -2.42 10.88 19.90
N MET A 171 -2.59 10.79 18.58
CA MET A 171 -2.30 9.59 17.80
C MET A 171 -0.81 9.23 17.87
N LEU A 172 0.10 10.20 17.66
CA LEU A 172 1.54 9.97 17.75
C LEU A 172 1.97 9.49 19.14
N ARG A 173 1.40 10.05 20.22
CA ARG A 173 1.61 9.55 21.60
C ARG A 173 1.11 8.12 21.79
N ARG A 174 -0.03 7.76 21.18
CA ARG A 174 -0.59 6.40 21.26
C ARG A 174 0.31 5.38 20.56
N LEU A 175 0.96 5.76 19.47
CA LEU A 175 1.87 4.90 18.72
C LEU A 175 3.28 4.83 19.33
N SER A 176 3.71 5.87 20.07
CA SER A 176 5.02 5.98 20.71
C SER A 176 5.44 4.71 21.46
N GLY A 177 6.62 4.17 21.09
CA GLY A 177 7.22 2.97 21.67
C GLY A 177 6.49 1.65 21.39
N ARG A 178 5.51 1.65 20.49
CA ARG A 178 4.67 0.48 20.18
C ARG A 178 4.87 0.02 18.75
N GLU A 179 4.49 -1.24 18.54
CA GLU A 179 4.29 -1.78 17.21
C GLU A 179 2.82 -1.66 16.84
N HIS A 180 2.58 -1.36 15.57
CA HIS A 180 1.28 -1.25 14.97
C HIS A 180 1.34 -1.81 13.55
N THR A 181 0.18 -2.01 12.94
CA THR A 181 0.06 -2.55 11.60
C THR A 181 -0.35 -1.47 10.62
N VAL A 182 0.12 -1.61 9.38
CA VAL A 182 -0.38 -0.86 8.24
C VAL A 182 -0.96 -1.86 7.27
N HIS A 183 -2.25 -1.71 6.98
CA HIS A 183 -2.96 -2.55 6.04
C HIS A 183 -3.17 -1.77 4.76
N THR A 184 -2.75 -2.35 3.63
CA THR A 184 -3.03 -1.78 2.31
C THR A 184 -3.80 -2.79 1.47
N GLY A 185 -5.02 -2.44 1.10
CA GLY A 185 -5.84 -3.17 0.16
C GLY A 185 -5.54 -2.72 -1.26
N VAL A 186 -5.48 -3.67 -2.19
CA VAL A 186 -5.35 -3.41 -3.64
C VAL A 186 -6.40 -4.20 -4.41
N CYS A 187 -6.86 -3.64 -5.52
CA CYS A 187 -7.82 -4.28 -6.42
C CYS A 187 -7.45 -3.97 -7.88
N LEU A 188 -7.20 -5.01 -8.68
CA LEU A 188 -7.03 -4.94 -10.12
C LEU A 188 -8.33 -5.38 -10.80
N VAL A 189 -8.85 -4.53 -11.70
CA VAL A 189 -10.11 -4.78 -12.42
C VAL A 189 -9.95 -4.48 -13.91
N CYS A 190 -10.42 -5.39 -14.76
CA CYS A 190 -10.68 -5.12 -16.17
C CYS A 190 -11.95 -5.85 -16.59
N LEU A 191 -13.03 -5.11 -16.86
CA LEU A 191 -14.36 -5.68 -17.04
C LEU A 191 -14.47 -6.50 -18.33
N GLU A 192 -13.90 -6.02 -19.44
CA GLU A 192 -13.92 -6.73 -20.72
C GLU A 192 -13.11 -8.03 -20.70
N ARG A 193 -12.06 -8.07 -19.88
CA ARG A 193 -11.25 -9.29 -19.66
C ARG A 193 -11.84 -10.21 -18.58
N GLY A 194 -12.92 -9.81 -17.92
CA GLY A 194 -13.47 -10.54 -16.77
C GLY A 194 -12.49 -10.66 -15.60
N LEU A 195 -11.51 -9.74 -15.50
CA LEU A 195 -10.47 -9.76 -14.47
C LEU A 195 -10.94 -8.96 -13.26
N GLN A 196 -10.91 -9.59 -12.10
CA GLN A 196 -11.04 -8.91 -10.81
C GLN A 196 -10.23 -9.68 -9.75
N GLU A 197 -9.09 -9.11 -9.36
CA GLU A 197 -8.24 -9.64 -8.28
C GLU A 197 -8.09 -8.60 -7.18
N ALA A 198 -8.21 -9.01 -5.92
CA ALA A 198 -8.02 -8.11 -4.80
C ALA A 198 -7.34 -8.83 -3.64
N ALA A 199 -6.46 -8.12 -2.95
CA ALA A 199 -5.73 -8.63 -1.79
C ALA A 199 -5.45 -7.51 -0.79
N ASP A 200 -5.32 -7.88 0.48
CA ASP A 200 -4.77 -7.03 1.52
C ASP A 200 -3.34 -7.46 1.85
N ILE A 201 -2.45 -6.48 1.99
CA ILE A 201 -1.07 -6.70 2.42
C ILE A 201 -0.86 -5.96 3.74
N THR A 202 -0.39 -6.69 4.75
CA THR A 202 -0.11 -6.14 6.09
C THR A 202 1.39 -5.95 6.27
N ALA A 203 1.78 -4.76 6.73
CA ALA A 203 3.12 -4.41 7.18
C ALA A 203 3.11 -4.10 8.68
N TRP A 204 4.23 -4.32 9.35
CA TRP A 204 4.41 -4.01 10.77
C TRP A 204 5.39 -2.87 10.91
N VAL A 205 5.07 -1.92 11.77
CA VAL A 205 5.89 -0.73 12.02
C VAL A 205 6.04 -0.57 13.51
N ARG A 206 7.28 -0.36 13.97
CA ARG A 206 7.59 -0.06 15.37
C ARG A 206 8.07 1.36 15.48
N PHE A 207 7.41 2.13 16.35
CA PHE A 207 7.85 3.48 16.68
C PHE A 207 8.90 3.46 17.77
N LYS A 208 9.83 4.42 17.67
CA LYS A 208 10.68 4.81 18.79
C LYS A 208 9.81 5.31 19.96
N ALA A 209 10.37 5.29 21.15
CA ALA A 209 9.79 6.04 22.26
C ALA A 209 9.97 7.55 21.97
N LEU A 210 8.88 8.22 21.66
CA LEU A 210 8.83 9.64 21.28
C LEU A 210 8.67 10.52 22.52
N SER A 211 9.51 11.55 22.62
CA SER A 211 9.29 12.70 23.50
C SER A 211 8.32 13.71 22.86
N GLU A 212 7.85 14.67 23.65
CA GLU A 212 7.03 15.79 23.12
C GLU A 212 7.80 16.64 22.10
N ASP A 213 9.12 16.76 22.25
CA ASP A 213 9.99 17.46 21.31
C ASP A 213 10.10 16.67 19.99
N ASP A 214 10.18 15.34 20.03
CA ASP A 214 10.15 14.50 18.83
C ASP A 214 8.84 14.69 18.06
N ILE A 215 7.71 14.65 18.76
CA ILE A 215 6.39 14.83 18.15
C ILE A 215 6.26 16.23 17.53
N SER A 216 6.70 17.27 18.25
CA SER A 216 6.64 18.65 17.76
C SER A 216 7.52 18.86 16.53
N ARG A 217 8.75 18.32 16.53
CA ARG A 217 9.64 18.34 15.36
C ARG A 217 9.04 17.59 14.18
N TYR A 218 8.45 16.42 14.42
CA TYR A 218 7.83 15.63 13.37
C TYR A 218 6.63 16.36 12.73
N GLN A 219 5.73 16.93 13.54
CA GLN A 219 4.58 17.70 13.05
C GLN A 219 4.98 18.96 12.27
N ALA A 220 6.15 19.54 12.57
CA ALA A 220 6.68 20.69 11.82
C ALA A 220 7.22 20.30 10.44
N LEU A 221 7.63 19.04 10.25
CA LEU A 221 8.19 18.52 9.01
C LEU A 221 7.13 17.88 8.12
N VAL A 222 6.18 17.16 8.71
CA VAL A 222 5.24 16.32 7.98
C VAL A 222 3.82 16.87 8.13
N ASN A 223 3.11 17.03 7.00
CA ASN A 223 1.66 17.23 7.06
C ASN A 223 1.03 15.96 7.65
N THR A 224 0.58 16.01 8.90
CA THR A 224 0.04 14.83 9.59
C THR A 224 -1.47 14.68 9.40
N LEU A 225 -2.16 15.73 8.96
CA LEU A 225 -3.62 15.74 8.84
C LEU A 225 -4.14 14.98 7.63
N ASP A 226 -3.32 14.81 6.57
CA ASP A 226 -3.69 14.05 5.38
C ASP A 226 -3.39 12.54 5.50
N LYS A 227 -2.95 12.06 6.68
CA LYS A 227 -2.40 10.71 6.86
C LYS A 227 -3.10 9.95 7.98
N ALA A 228 -3.56 8.74 7.67
CA ALA A 228 -4.07 7.80 8.66
C ALA A 228 -3.01 7.53 9.74
N GLY A 229 -3.41 7.53 11.01
CA GLY A 229 -2.47 7.38 12.13
C GLY A 229 -1.53 8.56 12.36
N ALA A 230 -1.76 9.70 11.69
CA ALA A 230 -1.01 10.95 11.83
C ALA A 230 0.48 10.89 11.44
N TYR A 231 0.89 9.95 10.59
CA TYR A 231 2.29 9.86 10.15
C TYR A 231 2.45 9.36 8.71
N GLY A 232 3.59 9.67 8.10
CA GLY A 232 4.07 9.09 6.85
C GLY A 232 5.52 8.63 7.00
N ILE A 233 5.85 7.49 6.40
CA ILE A 233 7.20 6.89 6.53
C ILE A 233 8.25 7.50 5.57
N GLN A 234 7.84 8.33 4.60
CA GLN A 234 8.77 8.92 3.63
C GLN A 234 9.61 10.04 4.25
N GLU A 235 8.98 10.90 5.04
CA GLU A 235 9.58 12.12 5.61
C GLU A 235 9.62 12.00 7.13
N GLY A 236 10.73 12.43 7.75
CA GLY A 236 10.89 12.40 9.21
C GLY A 236 10.97 11.00 9.83
N ARG A 237 11.22 9.96 9.02
CA ARG A 237 11.23 8.55 9.47
C ARG A 237 12.26 8.28 10.56
N GLU A 238 13.39 8.96 10.51
CA GLU A 238 14.48 8.88 11.50
C GLU A 238 14.06 9.43 12.86
N ILE A 239 13.01 10.24 12.94
CA ILE A 239 12.45 10.73 14.20
C ILE A 239 11.54 9.67 14.83
N ILE A 240 10.70 9.01 14.03
CA ILE A 240 9.60 8.20 14.54
C ILE A 240 9.80 6.67 14.43
N ILE A 241 10.50 6.17 13.42
CA ILE A 241 10.57 4.73 13.12
C ILE A 241 11.79 4.09 13.79
N GLU A 242 11.55 3.05 14.59
CA GLU A 242 12.59 2.17 15.12
C GLU A 242 12.90 1.05 14.13
N ASP A 243 11.86 0.38 13.64
CA ASP A 243 11.96 -0.76 12.72
C ASP A 243 10.66 -0.96 11.93
N TYR A 244 10.71 -1.69 10.81
CA TYR A 244 9.53 -2.11 10.07
C TYR A 244 9.75 -3.42 9.30
N GLN A 245 8.66 -4.13 9.04
CA GLN A 245 8.64 -5.38 8.28
C GLN A 245 7.75 -5.24 7.05
N ARG A 246 8.14 -5.95 5.99
CA ARG A 246 7.62 -5.84 4.60
C ARG A 246 8.17 -4.64 3.82
N PRO A 247 8.06 -4.64 2.47
CA PRO A 247 8.48 -3.51 1.67
C PRO A 247 7.80 -2.21 2.08
N ILE A 248 8.59 -1.14 2.08
CA ILE A 248 8.18 0.20 2.51
C ILE A 248 7.03 0.76 1.66
N SER A 249 6.93 0.32 0.40
CA SER A 249 5.84 0.64 -0.53
C SER A 249 4.45 0.36 0.06
N THR A 250 4.31 -0.75 0.80
CA THR A 250 3.05 -1.15 1.47
C THR A 250 2.67 -0.12 2.53
N ILE A 251 3.66 0.36 3.30
CA ILE A 251 3.49 1.36 4.36
C ILE A 251 3.19 2.74 3.75
N MET A 252 3.82 3.05 2.61
CA MET A 252 3.59 4.28 1.84
C MET A 252 2.20 4.33 1.16
N GLY A 253 1.56 3.17 1.02
CA GLY A 253 0.16 3.02 0.63
C GLY A 253 -0.07 2.31 -0.70
N LEU A 254 0.95 1.66 -1.27
CA LEU A 254 0.79 0.78 -2.42
C LEU A 254 1.86 -0.33 -2.41
N PRO A 255 1.51 -1.61 -2.21
CA PRO A 255 2.45 -2.73 -2.26
C PRO A 255 2.88 -3.02 -3.71
N VAL A 256 3.76 -2.18 -4.25
CA VAL A 256 4.10 -2.17 -5.69
C VAL A 256 4.78 -3.46 -6.14
N GLU A 257 5.53 -4.12 -5.26
CA GLU A 257 6.15 -5.42 -5.53
C GLU A 257 5.07 -6.49 -5.73
N TYR A 258 4.03 -6.50 -4.89
CA TYR A 258 2.90 -7.40 -5.05
C TYR A 258 2.14 -7.10 -6.36
N VAL A 259 1.85 -5.83 -6.63
CA VAL A 259 1.15 -5.42 -7.86
C VAL A 259 1.96 -5.86 -9.10
N THR A 260 3.26 -5.61 -9.11
CA THR A 260 4.15 -6.00 -10.20
C THR A 260 4.15 -7.51 -10.43
N GLN A 261 4.27 -8.30 -9.35
CA GLN A 261 4.19 -9.77 -9.43
C GLN A 261 2.84 -10.24 -9.98
N ARG A 262 1.73 -9.59 -9.62
CA ARG A 262 0.41 -9.91 -10.19
C ARG A 262 0.32 -9.57 -11.67
N LEU A 263 0.85 -8.43 -12.08
CA LEU A 263 0.87 -8.03 -13.50
C LEU A 263 1.71 -9.00 -14.34
N GLU A 264 2.82 -9.51 -13.83
CA GLU A 264 3.62 -10.56 -14.49
C GLU A 264 2.86 -11.87 -14.60
N ALA A 265 2.27 -12.34 -13.50
CA ALA A 265 1.50 -13.59 -13.49
C ALA A 265 0.29 -13.56 -14.43
N LEU A 266 -0.25 -12.37 -14.71
CA LEU A 266 -1.34 -12.16 -15.66
C LEU A 266 -0.87 -11.91 -17.10
N GLY A 267 0.44 -11.86 -17.34
CA GLY A 267 1.01 -11.53 -18.67
C GLY A 267 0.69 -10.10 -19.13
N LEU A 268 0.47 -9.18 -18.18
CA LEU A 268 0.10 -7.80 -18.47
C LEU A 268 1.27 -6.82 -18.31
N ARG A 269 2.34 -7.19 -17.61
CA ARG A 269 3.48 -6.28 -17.35
C ARG A 269 4.10 -5.77 -18.64
N GLU A 270 4.44 -6.66 -19.57
CA GLU A 270 5.06 -6.29 -20.85
C GLU A 270 4.10 -5.48 -21.73
N VAL A 271 2.80 -5.81 -21.70
CA VAL A 271 1.76 -5.11 -22.47
C VAL A 271 1.62 -3.65 -22.03
N LEU A 272 1.84 -3.35 -20.75
CA LEU A 272 1.78 -1.98 -20.21
C LEU A 272 3.03 -1.15 -20.50
N GLN A 273 4.13 -1.79 -20.90
CA GLN A 273 5.42 -1.14 -21.17
C GLN A 273 5.72 -1.02 -22.67
N ALA A 274 4.90 -1.65 -23.52
CA ALA A 274 4.94 -1.56 -24.98
C ALA A 274 4.26 -0.28 -25.49
#